data_AF-A0A972AAU3-F1
#
_entry.id   AF-A0A972AAU3-F1
#
_cell.length_a   1.000
_cell.length_b   1.000
_cell.length_c   1.000
_cell.angle_alpha   90.00
_cell.angle_beta   90.00
_cell.angle_gamma   90.00
#
_symmetry.space_group_name_H-M   'P 1'
#
loop_
_entity.id
_entity.type
_entity.pdbx_description
1 polymer ?
#
loop_
_entity_poly.entity_id
_entity_poly.type
_entity_poly.pdbx_seq_one_letter_code
_entity_poly.pdbx_strand_id
1 'polypeptide(L)'
;MRKFLLFAIIFYSALLLLPNYRHYPMDGVSDFLQIVAHWGLSALGLYLIIFIISLNKYLCAVLLPILALASGITAFFVWQIDISVNPALIESIMHTDAGEVANYMSLSLCLFVVFLL
;
A
#
# COMPACT_ATOMS: atom_id res chain seq x y z
N MET A 1 16.84 9.48 -11.80
CA MET A 1 16.02 9.93 -10.66
C MET A 1 14.55 10.20 -11.02
N ARG A 2 14.22 11.14 -11.92
CA ARG A 2 12.80 11.48 -12.25
C ARG A 2 11.93 10.29 -12.69
N LYS A 3 12.42 9.46 -13.62
CA LYS A 3 11.68 8.27 -14.10
C LYS A 3 11.41 7.25 -12.99
N PHE A 4 12.41 7.04 -12.14
CA PHE A 4 12.31 6.15 -10.98
C PHE A 4 11.28 6.66 -9.98
N LEU A 5 11.31 7.95 -9.64
CA LEU A 5 10.34 8.54 -8.74
C LEU A 5 8.91 8.44 -9.28
N LEU A 6 8.69 8.72 -10.57
CA LEU A 6 7.37 8.57 -11.18
C LEU A 6 6.85 7.14 -11.11
N PHE A 7 7.70 6.16 -11.43
CA PHE A 7 7.35 4.74 -11.31
C PHE A 7 7.02 4.38 -9.85
N ALA A 8 7.88 4.77 -8.91
CA ALA A 8 7.69 4.49 -7.49
C ALA A 8 6.38 5.10 -6.98
N ILE A 9 6.09 6.38 -7.28
CA ILE A 9 4.84 7.01 -6.86
C ILE A 9 3.64 6.20 -7.35
N ILE A 10 3.58 5.88 -8.65
CA ILE A 10 2.46 5.15 -9.24
C ILE A 10 2.34 3.76 -8.60
N PHE A 11 3.45 3.05 -8.44
CA PHE A 11 3.47 1.72 -7.85
C PHE A 11 2.98 1.73 -6.40
N TYR A 12 3.57 2.57 -5.55
CA TYR A 12 3.19 2.62 -4.14
C TYR A 12 1.82 3.27 -3.91
N SER A 13 1.40 4.24 -4.73
CA SER A 13 0.06 4.83 -4.63
C SER A 13 -1.02 3.84 -5.09
N ALA A 14 -0.72 2.97 -6.05
CA ALA A 14 -1.62 1.89 -6.44
C ALA A 14 -1.79 0.87 -5.31
N LEU A 15 -0.72 0.53 -4.58
CA LEU A 15 -0.78 -0.41 -3.46
C LEU A 15 -1.44 0.21 -2.21
N LEU A 16 -1.04 1.40 -1.80
CA LEU A 16 -1.50 2.00 -0.54
C LEU A 16 -2.86 2.68 -0.63
N LEU A 17 -3.15 3.36 -1.75
CA LEU A 17 -4.28 4.29 -1.82
C LEU A 17 -5.46 3.68 -2.56
N LEU A 18 -5.20 3.01 -3.68
CA LEU A 18 -6.26 2.45 -4.54
C LEU A 18 -7.23 1.50 -3.80
N PRO A 19 -6.77 0.60 -2.92
CA PRO A 19 -7.68 -0.30 -2.19
C PRO A 19 -8.73 0.44 -1.37
N ASN A 20 -8.44 1.64 -0.86
CA ASN A 20 -9.37 2.42 -0.05
C ASN A 20 -10.56 2.96 -0.84
N TYR A 21 -10.48 2.98 -2.18
CA TYR A 21 -11.57 3.44 -3.04
C TYR A 21 -12.50 2.31 -3.49
N ARG A 22 -12.26 1.07 -3.04
CA ARG A 22 -13.02 -0.11 -3.46
C ARG A 22 -14.54 0.05 -3.28
N HIS A 23 -14.96 0.69 -2.19
CA HIS A 23 -16.38 0.85 -1.84
C HIS A 23 -16.99 2.18 -2.28
N TYR A 24 -16.21 3.04 -2.95
CA TYR A 24 -16.74 4.31 -3.42
C TYR A 24 -17.67 4.06 -4.61
N PRO A 25 -18.96 4.43 -4.52
CA PRO A 25 -19.87 4.31 -5.64
C PRO A 25 -19.40 5.19 -6.80
N MET A 26 -19.54 4.69 -8.03
CA MET A 26 -19.22 5.42 -9.26
C MET A 26 -20.45 5.42 -10.16
N ASP A 27 -21.34 6.39 -9.94
CA ASP A 27 -22.59 6.51 -10.68
C ASP A 27 -22.45 7.41 -11.93
N GLY A 28 -21.28 8.04 -12.11
CA GLY A 28 -20.96 8.79 -13.32
C GLY A 28 -19.51 9.26 -13.43
N VAL A 29 -19.21 9.94 -14.53
CA VAL A 29 -17.86 10.48 -14.84
C VAL A 29 -17.40 11.50 -13.80
N SER A 30 -18.34 12.26 -13.21
CA SER A 30 -18.04 13.21 -12.13
C SER A 30 -17.41 12.53 -10.92
N ASP A 31 -17.97 11.39 -10.49
CA ASP A 31 -17.49 10.67 -9.30
C ASP A 31 -16.13 10.02 -9.56
N PHE A 32 -15.96 9.47 -10.76
CA PHE A 32 -14.67 8.97 -11.22
C PHE A 32 -13.58 10.06 -11.18
N LEU A 33 -13.89 11.26 -11.69
CA LEU A 33 -12.94 12.38 -11.66
C LEU A 33 -12.59 12.80 -10.23
N GLN A 34 -13.54 12.77 -9.30
CA GLN A 34 -13.28 13.06 -7.88
C GLN A 34 -12.37 12.00 -7.25
N ILE A 35 -12.60 10.71 -7.53
CA ILE A 35 -11.75 9.62 -7.05
C ILE A 35 -10.31 9.77 -7.59
N VAL A 36 -10.16 9.99 -8.90
CA VAL A 36 -8.85 10.17 -9.53
C VAL A 36 -8.15 11.42 -9.01
N ALA A 37 -8.88 12.53 -8.83
CA ALA A 37 -8.33 13.76 -8.28
C ALA A 37 -7.86 13.57 -6.83
N HIS A 38 -8.67 12.92 -5.98
CA HIS A 38 -8.28 12.62 -4.60
C HIS A 38 -7.07 11.69 -4.56
N TRP A 39 -7.07 10.63 -5.38
CA TRP A 39 -5.96 9.68 -5.46
C TRP A 39 -4.67 10.37 -5.91
N GLY A 40 -4.75 11.21 -6.94
CA GLY A 40 -3.62 12.00 -7.43
C GLY A 40 -3.08 12.95 -6.38
N LEU A 41 -3.94 13.65 -5.65
CA LEU A 41 -3.53 14.55 -4.57
C LEU A 41 -2.86 13.78 -3.42
N SER A 42 -3.44 12.66 -3.00
CA SER A 42 -2.86 11.79 -1.98
C SER A 42 -1.51 11.18 -2.43
N ALA A 43 -1.36 10.85 -3.71
CA ALA A 43 -0.10 10.37 -4.27
C ALA A 43 1.04 11.42 -4.23
N LEU A 44 0.71 12.72 -4.25
CA LEU A 44 1.71 13.78 -4.06
C LEU A 44 2.29 13.79 -2.63
N GLY A 45 1.51 13.43 -1.62
CA GLY A 45 2.01 13.24 -0.26
C GLY A 45 3.06 12.11 -0.20
N LEU A 46 2.78 11.01 -0.91
CA LEU A 46 3.67 9.87 -1.02
C LEU A 46 4.96 10.21 -1.80
N TYR A 47 4.86 11.07 -2.81
CA TYR A 47 6.02 11.55 -3.57
C TYR A 47 7.09 12.17 -2.67
N LEU A 48 6.70 13.00 -1.71
CA LEU A 48 7.66 13.67 -0.83
C LEU A 48 8.44 12.67 0.03
N ILE A 49 7.76 11.66 0.55
CA ILE A 49 8.37 10.58 1.34
C ILE A 49 9.36 9.78 0.48
N ILE A 50 8.91 9.31 -0.69
CA ILE A 50 9.74 8.53 -1.62
C ILE A 50 10.94 9.37 -2.10
N PHE A 51 10.73 10.67 -2.36
CA PHE A 51 11.80 11.58 -2.76
C PHE A 51 12.88 11.66 -1.68
N ILE A 52 12.51 11.88 -0.42
CA ILE A 52 13.47 11.93 0.71
C ILE A 52 14.24 10.61 0.84
N ILE A 53 13.55 9.47 0.78
CA ILE A 53 14.18 8.14 0.85
C ILE A 53 15.18 7.96 -0.32
N SER A 54 14.82 8.43 -1.52
CA SER A 54 15.64 8.30 -2.72
C SER A 54 16.96 9.09 -2.67
N LEU A 55 17.08 10.09 -1.78
CA LEU A 55 18.30 10.88 -1.62
C LEU A 55 19.47 10.04 -1.10
N ASN A 56 19.19 8.93 -0.40
CA ASN A 56 20.22 8.01 0.09
C ASN A 56 20.02 6.63 -0.54
N LYS A 57 20.97 6.21 -1.37
CA LYS A 57 20.93 4.92 -2.08
C LYS A 57 20.79 3.70 -1.16
N TYR A 58 21.33 3.75 0.05
CA TYR A 58 21.26 2.65 1.00
C TYR A 58 19.89 2.60 1.69
N LEU A 59 19.35 3.76 2.07
CA LEU A 59 17.97 3.83 2.58
C LEU A 59 16.97 3.40 1.50
N CYS A 60 17.17 3.84 0.27
CA CYS A 60 16.37 3.44 -0.88
C CYS A 60 16.38 1.92 -1.09
N ALA A 61 17.55 1.28 -1.05
CA ALA A 61 17.69 -0.16 -1.26
C ALA A 61 17.02 -1.01 -0.17
N VAL A 62 16.87 -0.48 1.06
CA VAL A 62 16.30 -1.22 2.19
C VAL A 62 14.84 -0.86 2.43
N LEU A 63 14.51 0.43 2.49
CA LEU A 63 13.17 0.90 2.86
C LEU A 63 12.14 0.68 1.75
N LEU A 64 12.52 0.76 0.47
CA LEU A 64 11.55 0.59 -0.62
C LEU A 64 11.03 -0.86 -0.73
N PRO A 65 11.85 -1.92 -0.64
CA PRO A 65 11.33 -3.29 -0.55
C PRO A 65 10.45 -3.51 0.68
N ILE A 66 10.83 -2.98 1.85
CA ILE A 66 10.03 -3.07 3.08
C ILE A 66 8.67 -2.36 2.89
N LEU A 67 8.69 -1.17 2.31
CA LEU A 67 7.46 -0.42 2.01
C LEU A 67 6.59 -1.16 1.00
N ALA A 68 7.20 -1.84 0.02
CA ALA A 68 6.47 -2.58 -0.99
C ALA A 68 5.77 -3.78 -0.35
N LEU A 69 6.48 -4.54 0.49
CA LEU A 69 5.89 -5.64 1.25
C LEU A 69 4.76 -5.16 2.17
N ALA A 70 5.00 -4.13 2.98
CA ALA A 70 4.00 -3.60 3.89
C ALA A 70 2.75 -3.13 3.14
N SER A 71 2.94 -2.29 2.12
CA SER A 71 1.82 -1.76 1.30
C SER A 71 1.08 -2.85 0.55
N GLY A 72 1.80 -3.82 -0.03
CA GLY A 72 1.21 -4.94 -0.74
C GLY A 72 0.39 -5.85 0.18
N ILE A 73 0.94 -6.24 1.33
CA ILE A 73 0.23 -7.09 2.30
C ILE A 73 -1.00 -6.36 2.82
N THR A 74 -0.89 -5.07 3.15
CA THR A 74 -2.05 -4.26 3.50
C THR A 74 -3.08 -4.24 2.38
N ALA A 75 -2.67 -3.99 1.13
CA ALA A 75 -3.58 -3.99 -0.01
C ALA A 75 -4.30 -5.32 -0.15
N PHE A 76 -3.57 -6.44 -0.03
CA PHE A 76 -4.14 -7.79 -0.09
C PHE A 76 -5.27 -7.96 0.93
N PHE A 77 -5.06 -7.56 2.19
CA PHE A 77 -6.10 -7.68 3.23
C PHE A 77 -7.24 -6.67 3.09
N VAL A 78 -6.99 -5.44 2.61
CA VAL A 78 -8.09 -4.51 2.27
C VAL A 78 -8.97 -5.11 1.15
N TRP A 79 -8.36 -5.68 0.12
CA TRP A 79 -9.09 -6.32 -0.98
C TRP A 79 -9.78 -7.62 -0.59
N GLN A 80 -9.24 -8.38 0.37
CA GLN A 80 -9.81 -9.67 0.74
C GLN A 80 -10.91 -9.53 1.80
N ILE A 81 -10.66 -8.78 2.86
CA ILE A 81 -11.48 -8.74 4.09
C ILE A 81 -11.72 -7.32 4.62
N ASP A 82 -11.40 -6.29 3.82
CA ASP A 82 -11.69 -4.89 4.13
C ASP A 82 -11.01 -4.34 5.39
N ILE A 83 -9.84 -4.87 5.73
CA ILE A 83 -9.05 -4.40 6.87
C ILE A 83 -8.14 -3.26 6.42
N SER A 84 -8.39 -2.05 6.94
CA SER A 84 -7.52 -0.88 6.77
C SER A 84 -6.61 -0.67 7.98
N VAL A 85 -5.44 -0.02 7.76
CA VAL A 85 -4.49 0.30 8.83
C VAL A 85 -5.05 1.43 9.68
N ASN A 86 -5.41 1.10 10.91
CA ASN A 86 -5.90 2.03 11.92
C ASN A 86 -5.23 1.73 13.29
N PRO A 87 -5.39 2.60 14.30
CA PRO A 87 -4.77 2.37 15.61
C PRO A 87 -5.14 1.03 16.26
N ALA A 88 -6.39 0.56 16.09
CA ALA A 88 -6.82 -0.73 16.64
C ALA A 88 -6.12 -1.92 15.96
N LEU A 89 -5.89 -1.86 14.65
CA LEU A 89 -5.12 -2.88 13.94
C LEU A 89 -3.66 -2.89 14.42
N ILE A 90 -3.06 -1.71 14.61
CA ILE A 90 -1.70 -1.59 15.13
C ILE A 90 -1.61 -2.20 16.54
N GLU A 91 -2.59 -1.90 17.40
CA GLU A 91 -2.67 -2.47 18.75
C GLU A 91 -2.83 -4.00 18.70
N SER A 92 -3.68 -4.51 17.81
CA SER A 92 -3.86 -5.95 17.61
C SER A 92 -2.56 -6.63 17.14
N ILE A 93 -1.83 -6.03 16.21
CA ILE A 93 -0.52 -6.55 15.76
C ILE A 93 0.47 -6.64 16.93
N MET A 94 0.48 -5.65 17.83
CA MET A 94 1.38 -5.64 18.99
C MET A 94 1.02 -6.69 20.06
N HIS A 95 -0.22 -7.19 20.06
CA HIS A 95 -0.71 -8.18 21.03
C HIS A 95 -0.98 -9.57 20.40
N THR A 96 -0.64 -9.76 19.13
CA THR A 96 -0.87 -11.02 18.41
C THR A 96 0.19 -12.07 18.79
N ASP A 97 -0.11 -13.34 18.54
CA ASP A 97 0.80 -14.47 18.72
C ASP A 97 1.07 -15.23 17.41
N ALA A 98 2.09 -16.10 17.42
CA ALA A 98 2.52 -16.84 16.24
C ALA A 98 1.44 -17.81 15.69
N GLY A 99 0.58 -18.34 16.54
CA GLY A 99 -0.54 -19.20 16.15
C GLY A 99 -1.62 -18.40 15.43
N GLU A 100 -1.95 -17.21 15.91
CA GLU A 100 -2.87 -16.29 15.25
C GLU A 100 -2.33 -15.86 13.87
N VAL A 101 -1.05 -15.49 13.77
CA VAL A 101 -0.39 -15.15 12.49
C VAL A 101 -0.46 -16.31 11.50
N ALA A 102 -0.22 -17.54 11.96
CA ALA A 102 -0.26 -18.72 11.09
C ALA A 102 -1.64 -18.94 10.46
N ASN A 103 -2.72 -18.56 11.13
CA ASN A 103 -4.08 -18.67 10.59
C ASN A 103 -4.34 -17.67 9.44
N TYR A 104 -3.62 -16.55 9.40
CA TYR A 104 -3.70 -15.57 8.31
C TYR A 104 -2.80 -15.94 7.11
N MET A 105 -1.86 -16.87 7.29
CA MET A 105 -1.00 -17.34 6.20
C MET A 105 -1.79 -18.24 5.24
N SER A 106 -2.03 -17.74 4.03
CA SER A 106 -2.62 -18.51 2.93
C SER A 106 -1.63 -18.67 1.78
N LEU A 107 -1.78 -19.73 0.98
CA LEU A 107 -0.97 -19.91 -0.23
C LEU A 107 -1.07 -18.69 -1.17
N SER A 108 -2.25 -18.09 -1.28
CA SER A 108 -2.47 -16.87 -2.08
C SER A 108 -1.65 -15.68 -1.57
N LEU A 109 -1.59 -15.49 -0.24
CA LEU A 109 -0.75 -14.44 0.36
C LEU A 109 0.74 -14.72 0.09
N CYS A 110 1.20 -15.96 0.23
CA CYS A 110 2.59 -16.33 -0.04
C CYS A 110 2.97 -16.07 -1.50
N LEU A 111 2.14 -16.49 -2.46
CA LEU A 111 2.36 -16.26 -3.88
C LEU A 111 2.35 -14.76 -4.22
N PHE A 112 1.46 -13.99 -3.59
CA PHE A 112 1.39 -12.54 -3.78
C PHE A 112 2.66 -11.84 -3.27
N VAL A 113 3.18 -12.24 -2.10
CA VAL A 113 4.44 -11.72 -1.55
C VAL A 113 5.63 -12.06 -2.46
N VAL A 114 5.68 -13.28 -3.00
CA VAL A 114 6.74 -13.69 -3.95
C VAL A 114 6.67 -12.91 -5.25
N PHE A 115 5.47 -12.61 -5.76
CA PHE A 115 5.31 -11.78 -6.96
C PHE A 115 5.73 -10.33 -6.75
N LEU A 116 5.62 -9.83 -5.53
CA LEU A 116 5.87 -8.43 -5.18
C LEU A 116 7.35 -8.13 -4.90
N LEU A 117 8.15 -9.16 -4.62
CA LEU A 117 9.61 -9.10 -4.40
C LEU A 117 10.39 -9.27 -5.71
#